data_AF-A0A3B9A1I8-F1
#
_entry.id   AF-A0A3B9A1I8-F1
#
_cell.length_a   1.000
_cell.length_b   1.000
_cell.length_c   1.000
_cell.angle_alpha   90.00
_cell.angle_beta   90.00
_cell.angle_gamma   90.00
#
_symmetry.space_group_name_H-M   'P 1'
#
loop_
_entity.id
_entity.type
_entity.pdbx_description
1 polymer ?
#
loop_
_entity_poly.entity_id
_entity_poly.type
_entity_poly.pdbx_seq_one_letter_code
_entity_poly.pdbx_strand_id
1 'polypeptide(L)'
;MAVSDAKIQDLAQSNGWNLIPLSIPVPPAPLLEQAVGYRRGEEAQYLALWWEPCGDEVMVSDGYISFTGHWPGYLAYVQHRHIYPHLVGFNLGSSECEADCRLVIDRIHRAAYILPSGQASRLLASQWEGDNQPAVPQVVSLDDLEAVIKRIVEQWQPPSDQDVMTRMSEDRVAVQALCAWLDSSITETK
;
A
#
# COMPACT_ATOMS: atom_id res chain seq x y z
N MET A 1 -21.96 8.21 -15.65
CA MET A 1 -21.04 9.37 -15.65
C MET A 1 -19.67 8.80 -15.35
N ALA A 2 -18.93 8.42 -16.39
CA ALA A 2 -17.69 7.66 -16.31
C ALA A 2 -16.52 8.65 -16.40
N VAL A 3 -16.00 9.06 -15.25
CA VAL A 3 -14.81 9.92 -15.16
C VAL A 3 -13.96 9.32 -14.07
N SER A 4 -13.04 8.41 -14.42
CA SER A 4 -12.16 7.80 -13.43
C SER A 4 -11.03 6.94 -13.98
N ASP A 5 -11.31 5.99 -14.88
CA ASP A 5 -10.28 5.05 -15.38
C ASP A 5 -9.24 5.68 -16.31
N ALA A 6 -9.58 6.82 -16.93
CA ALA A 6 -8.71 7.48 -17.91
C ALA A 6 -7.39 7.96 -17.28
N LYS A 7 -7.38 8.44 -16.03
CA LYS A 7 -6.24 9.21 -15.51
C LYS A 7 -4.96 8.38 -15.34
N ILE A 8 -5.03 7.17 -14.78
CA ILE A 8 -3.83 6.34 -14.59
C ILE A 8 -3.34 5.75 -15.91
N GLN A 9 -4.25 5.38 -16.81
CA GLN A 9 -3.91 4.84 -18.13
C GLN A 9 -3.30 5.94 -19.02
N ASP A 10 -3.86 7.15 -19.00
CA ASP A 10 -3.32 8.33 -19.70
C ASP A 10 -1.94 8.73 -19.15
N LEU A 11 -1.77 8.71 -17.83
CA LEU A 11 -0.47 8.93 -17.18
C LEU A 11 0.54 7.86 -17.60
N ALA A 12 0.15 6.59 -17.59
CA ALA A 12 1.02 5.51 -18.02
C ALA A 12 1.40 5.65 -19.50
N GLN A 13 0.45 5.97 -20.36
CA GLN A 13 0.70 6.15 -21.80
C GLN A 13 1.63 7.34 -22.07
N SER A 14 1.37 8.49 -21.46
CA SER A 14 2.19 9.70 -21.64
C SER A 14 3.63 9.54 -21.11
N ASN A 15 3.82 8.71 -20.09
CA ASN A 15 5.14 8.44 -19.51
C ASN A 15 5.81 7.16 -20.03
N GLY A 16 5.17 6.44 -20.97
CA GLY A 16 5.67 5.16 -21.49
C GLY A 16 5.79 4.06 -20.43
N TRP A 17 4.92 4.07 -19.43
CA TRP A 17 4.90 3.07 -18.36
C TRP A 17 4.21 1.78 -18.82
N ASN A 18 4.74 0.65 -18.36
CA ASN A 18 4.17 -0.66 -18.57
C ASN A 18 3.16 -0.97 -17.45
N LEU A 19 2.00 -0.32 -17.53
CA LEU A 19 0.90 -0.51 -16.60
C LEU A 19 0.03 -1.68 -17.06
N ILE A 20 -0.04 -2.74 -16.26
CA ILE A 20 -0.81 -3.93 -16.59
C ILE A 20 -2.04 -3.99 -15.68
N PRO A 21 -3.26 -3.75 -16.20
CA PRO A 21 -4.48 -3.88 -15.41
C PRO A 21 -4.74 -5.34 -15.04
N LEU A 22 -5.15 -5.58 -13.80
CA LEU A 22 -5.50 -6.90 -13.29
C LEU A 22 -7.01 -7.02 -13.12
N SER A 23 -7.59 -8.11 -13.64
CA SER A 23 -8.98 -8.48 -13.38
C SER A 23 -9.11 -9.26 -12.08
N ILE A 24 -8.67 -8.65 -10.96
CA ILE A 24 -8.78 -9.23 -9.61
C ILE A 24 -9.73 -8.40 -8.74
N PRO A 25 -10.45 -9.02 -7.80
CA PRO A 25 -11.35 -8.29 -6.91
C PRO A 25 -10.54 -7.41 -5.95
N VAL A 26 -10.86 -6.12 -5.89
CA VAL A 26 -10.34 -5.19 -4.87
C VAL A 26 -11.47 -4.95 -3.85
N PRO A 27 -11.27 -5.24 -2.54
CA PRO A 27 -12.31 -5.07 -1.52
C PRO A 27 -12.77 -3.62 -1.43
N PRO A 28 -13.89 -3.26 -0.80
CA PRO A 28 -14.18 -1.86 -0.49
C PRO A 28 -13.11 -1.27 0.45
N ALA A 29 -12.83 0.03 0.33
CA ALA A 29 -11.96 0.72 1.30
C ALA A 29 -12.65 0.75 2.68
N PRO A 30 -11.91 0.65 3.81
CA PRO A 30 -10.45 0.51 3.94
C PRO A 30 -10.01 -0.93 4.24
N LEU A 31 -10.68 -1.95 3.69
CA LEU A 31 -10.56 -3.32 4.20
C LEU A 31 -9.20 -3.97 3.87
N LEU A 32 -8.67 -3.81 2.65
CA LEU A 32 -7.31 -4.26 2.32
C LEU A 32 -6.27 -3.40 3.03
N GLU A 33 -6.49 -2.09 3.05
CA GLU A 33 -5.62 -1.10 3.65
C GLU A 33 -5.36 -1.40 5.14
N GLN A 34 -6.42 -1.65 5.91
CA GLN A 34 -6.30 -2.04 7.32
C GLN A 34 -5.61 -3.39 7.48
N ALA A 35 -5.92 -4.37 6.64
CA ALA A 35 -5.33 -5.70 6.71
C ALA A 35 -3.80 -5.69 6.48
N VAL A 36 -3.30 -4.80 5.62
CA VAL A 36 -1.85 -4.60 5.39
C VAL A 36 -1.24 -3.57 6.35
N GLY A 37 -2.00 -3.06 7.33
CA GLY A 37 -1.52 -2.13 8.35
C GLY A 37 -1.49 -0.65 7.93
N TYR A 38 -1.98 -0.31 6.73
CA TYR A 38 -2.13 1.07 6.28
C TYR A 38 -3.34 1.73 6.93
N ARG A 39 -3.07 2.61 7.90
CA ARG A 39 -4.10 3.34 8.67
C ARG A 39 -4.07 4.85 8.47
N ARG A 40 -3.24 5.36 7.57
CA ARG A 40 -3.31 6.78 7.17
C ARG A 40 -4.62 7.02 6.40
N GLY A 41 -5.07 8.28 6.43
CA GLY A 41 -6.39 8.70 5.95
C GLY A 41 -6.67 8.47 4.46
N GLU A 42 -7.76 9.07 3.99
CA GLU A 42 -8.33 8.90 2.64
C GLU A 42 -7.54 9.62 1.53
N GLU A 43 -6.42 10.27 1.87
CA GLU A 43 -5.71 11.19 0.97
C GLU A 43 -4.98 10.50 -0.19
N ALA A 44 -4.40 9.31 0.06
CA ALA A 44 -3.67 8.58 -0.97
C ALA A 44 -4.64 7.84 -1.90
N GLN A 45 -4.65 8.15 -3.20
CA GLN A 45 -5.42 7.37 -4.18
C GLN A 45 -4.76 6.02 -4.46
N TYR A 46 -3.44 6.01 -4.63
CA TYR A 46 -2.68 4.82 -4.98
C TYR A 46 -1.91 4.29 -3.78
N LEU A 47 -1.96 2.97 -3.59
CA LEU A 47 -1.19 2.24 -2.59
C LEU A 47 -0.44 1.10 -3.29
N ALA A 48 0.86 0.97 -3.06
CA ALA A 48 1.65 -0.13 -3.59
C ALA A 48 2.04 -1.13 -2.51
N LEU A 49 2.05 -2.40 -2.90
CA LEU A 49 2.38 -3.57 -2.09
C LEU A 49 3.44 -4.43 -2.81
N TRP A 50 4.47 -4.86 -2.09
CA TRP A 50 5.46 -5.84 -2.55
C TRP A 50 6.09 -6.54 -1.35
N TRP A 51 6.73 -7.68 -1.57
CA TRP A 51 7.54 -8.36 -0.55
C TRP A 51 8.99 -7.91 -0.65
N GLU A 52 9.63 -7.66 0.49
CA GLU A 52 11.06 -7.32 0.55
C GLU A 52 11.84 -8.43 1.27
N PRO A 53 12.89 -9.00 0.65
CA PRO A 53 13.71 -10.06 1.26
C PRO A 53 14.32 -9.61 2.58
N CYS A 54 14.77 -8.35 2.64
CA CYS A 54 15.35 -7.76 3.83
C CYS A 54 14.25 -7.43 4.82
N GLY A 55 14.17 -8.22 5.89
CA GLY A 55 13.09 -8.14 6.88
C GLY A 55 12.06 -9.27 6.73
N ASP A 56 12.00 -9.90 5.55
CA ASP A 56 11.05 -10.96 5.20
C ASP A 56 9.59 -10.54 5.42
N GLU A 57 9.23 -9.40 4.83
CA GLU A 57 8.02 -8.68 5.15
C GLU A 57 7.37 -8.04 3.92
N VAL A 58 6.09 -7.69 4.05
CA VAL A 58 5.43 -6.83 3.06
C VAL A 58 5.85 -5.38 3.27
N MET A 59 6.13 -4.70 2.17
CA MET A 59 6.26 -3.26 2.12
C MET A 59 4.99 -2.61 1.58
N VAL A 60 4.61 -1.51 2.22
CA VAL A 60 3.44 -0.71 1.88
C VAL A 60 3.90 0.71 1.61
N SER A 61 3.48 1.28 0.49
CA SER A 61 3.85 2.64 0.12
C SER A 61 2.69 3.40 -0.50
N ASP A 62 2.45 4.60 0.01
CA ASP A 62 1.59 5.60 -0.65
C ASP A 62 2.42 6.60 -1.48
N GLY A 63 3.75 6.50 -1.49
CA GLY A 63 4.65 7.41 -2.23
C GLY A 63 5.08 8.65 -1.45
N TYR A 64 4.43 8.93 -0.32
CA TYR A 64 4.93 9.88 0.66
C TYR A 64 5.67 9.17 1.79
N ILE A 65 5.09 8.06 2.26
CA ILE A 65 5.74 7.14 3.19
C ILE A 65 5.83 5.75 2.57
N SER A 66 6.85 5.03 3.01
CA SER A 66 7.00 3.59 2.79
C SER A 66 7.40 2.94 4.10
N PHE A 67 6.79 1.81 4.43
CA PHE A 67 7.01 1.14 5.71
C PHE A 67 6.72 -0.36 5.59
N THR A 68 7.23 -1.12 6.55
CA THR A 68 6.89 -2.52 6.75
C THR A 68 5.42 -2.65 7.16
N GLY A 69 4.61 -3.24 6.30
CA GLY A 69 3.20 -3.49 6.55
C GLY A 69 2.94 -4.77 7.35
N HIS A 70 1.68 -5.15 7.43
CA HIS A 70 1.27 -6.38 8.09
C HIS A 70 1.21 -7.55 7.10
N TRP A 71 2.25 -8.38 7.09
CA TRP A 71 2.42 -9.49 6.13
C TRP A 71 1.24 -10.48 6.06
N PRO A 72 0.51 -10.84 7.14
CA PRO A 72 -0.59 -11.79 7.03
C PRO A 72 -1.73 -11.27 6.15
N GLY A 73 -2.02 -9.97 6.18
CA GLY A 73 -3.04 -9.38 5.32
C GLY A 73 -2.60 -9.33 3.85
N TYR A 74 -1.33 -9.07 3.60
CA TYR A 74 -0.76 -9.14 2.25
C TYR A 74 -0.86 -10.56 1.69
N LEU A 75 -0.39 -11.57 2.43
CA LEU A 75 -0.45 -12.96 2.00
C LEU A 75 -1.89 -13.43 1.82
N ALA A 76 -2.80 -13.06 2.73
CA ALA A 76 -4.23 -13.37 2.60
C ALA A 76 -4.81 -12.85 1.29
N TYR A 77 -4.38 -11.69 0.80
CA TYR A 77 -4.81 -11.15 -0.49
C TYR A 77 -4.10 -11.84 -1.67
N VAL A 78 -2.76 -11.77 -1.74
CA VAL A 78 -2.02 -12.19 -2.94
C VAL A 78 -2.00 -13.70 -3.16
N GLN A 79 -2.12 -14.49 -2.10
CA GLN A 79 -2.17 -15.96 -2.17
C GLN A 79 -3.60 -16.50 -2.28
N HIS A 80 -4.62 -15.63 -2.21
CA HIS A 80 -5.99 -16.07 -2.36
C HIS A 80 -6.20 -16.76 -3.71
N ARG A 81 -6.96 -17.86 -3.73
CA ARG A 81 -7.13 -18.72 -4.91
C ARG A 81 -7.64 -18.01 -6.17
N HIS A 82 -8.35 -16.89 -6.02
CA HIS A 82 -8.87 -16.08 -7.13
C HIS A 82 -7.95 -14.93 -7.53
N ILE A 83 -6.94 -14.62 -6.72
CA ILE A 83 -6.00 -13.52 -6.96
C ILE A 83 -4.69 -14.09 -7.50
N TYR A 84 -4.14 -15.11 -6.83
CA TYR A 84 -2.85 -15.72 -7.18
C TYR A 84 -2.69 -16.09 -8.67
N PRO A 85 -3.69 -16.69 -9.36
CA PRO A 85 -3.54 -17.02 -10.79
C PRO A 85 -3.26 -15.81 -11.69
N HIS A 86 -3.70 -14.62 -11.29
CA HIS A 86 -3.44 -13.37 -12.00
C HIS A 86 -2.07 -12.77 -11.64
N LEU A 87 -1.45 -13.22 -10.56
CA LEU A 87 -0.18 -12.70 -10.04
C LEU A 87 1.02 -13.61 -10.33
N VAL A 88 0.82 -14.91 -10.60
CA VAL A 88 1.89 -15.92 -10.71
C VAL A 88 3.01 -15.59 -11.72
N GLY A 89 2.72 -14.78 -12.75
CA GLY A 89 3.70 -14.36 -13.75
C GLY A 89 4.51 -13.11 -13.38
N PHE A 90 4.23 -12.51 -12.23
CA PHE A 90 4.80 -11.25 -11.80
C PHE A 90 5.66 -11.44 -10.56
N ASN A 91 6.90 -10.95 -10.60
CA ASN A 91 7.78 -10.99 -9.45
C ASN A 91 7.45 -9.82 -8.49
N LEU A 92 6.59 -10.10 -7.52
CA LEU A 92 6.26 -9.20 -6.40
C LEU A 92 7.23 -9.32 -5.22
N GLY A 93 8.35 -10.03 -5.40
CA GLY A 93 9.34 -10.32 -4.37
C GLY A 93 9.02 -11.59 -3.57
N SER A 94 10.02 -12.04 -2.82
CA SER A 94 9.96 -13.16 -1.87
C SER A 94 11.08 -13.03 -0.84
N SER A 95 11.15 -13.95 0.13
CA SER A 95 12.26 -14.02 1.10
C SER A 95 13.65 -14.13 0.43
N GLU A 96 13.69 -14.60 -0.81
CA GLU A 96 14.92 -14.91 -1.55
C GLU A 96 15.20 -13.95 -2.71
N CYS A 97 14.23 -13.10 -3.09
CA CYS A 97 14.33 -12.30 -4.31
C CYS A 97 13.62 -10.96 -4.19
N GLU A 98 14.28 -9.89 -4.65
CA GLU A 98 13.68 -8.55 -4.74
C GLU A 98 12.53 -8.51 -5.75
N ALA A 99 11.59 -7.58 -5.52
CA ALA A 99 10.45 -7.38 -6.39
C ALA A 99 10.81 -6.56 -7.65
N ASP A 100 10.65 -7.14 -8.84
CA ASP A 100 10.79 -6.41 -10.11
C ASP A 100 9.60 -5.47 -10.37
N CYS A 101 8.46 -5.79 -9.78
CA CYS A 101 7.21 -5.06 -9.93
C CYS A 101 6.46 -4.95 -8.61
N ARG A 102 5.48 -4.03 -8.57
CA ARG A 102 4.64 -3.79 -7.40
C ARG A 102 3.18 -3.95 -7.78
N LEU A 103 2.40 -4.47 -6.84
CA LEU A 103 0.96 -4.48 -6.91
C LEU A 103 0.45 -3.10 -6.47
N VAL A 104 -0.15 -2.36 -7.40
CA VAL A 104 -0.72 -1.03 -7.14
C VAL A 104 -2.23 -1.13 -7.05
N ILE A 105 -2.79 -0.65 -5.95
CA ILE A 105 -4.22 -0.56 -5.68
C ILE A 105 -4.67 0.87 -5.88
N ASP A 106 -5.60 1.09 -6.81
CA ASP A 106 -6.38 2.32 -6.91
C ASP A 106 -7.53 2.25 -5.90
N ARG A 107 -7.42 3.03 -4.84
CA ARG A 107 -8.34 3.01 -3.71
C ARG A 107 -9.69 3.66 -4.02
N ILE A 108 -9.75 4.53 -5.04
CA ILE A 108 -10.96 5.25 -5.43
C ILE A 108 -11.76 4.42 -6.42
N HIS A 109 -11.10 3.87 -7.44
CA HIS A 109 -11.76 3.10 -8.51
C HIS A 109 -11.84 1.61 -8.21
N ARG A 110 -11.20 1.16 -7.12
CA ARG A 110 -11.11 -0.25 -6.70
C ARG A 110 -10.61 -1.13 -7.84
N ALA A 111 -9.52 -0.68 -8.45
CA ALA A 111 -8.82 -1.38 -9.52
C ALA A 111 -7.39 -1.74 -9.06
N ALA A 112 -6.85 -2.81 -9.62
CA ALA A 112 -5.50 -3.26 -9.32
C ALA A 112 -4.64 -3.30 -10.59
N TYR A 113 -3.37 -2.98 -10.44
CA TYR A 113 -2.41 -2.89 -11.52
C TYR A 113 -1.07 -3.51 -11.11
N ILE A 114 -0.33 -4.03 -12.08
CA ILE A 114 1.09 -4.29 -11.95
C ILE A 114 1.85 -3.16 -12.65
N LEU A 115 2.87 -2.64 -11.96
CA LEU A 115 3.88 -1.76 -12.56
C LEU A 115 5.29 -2.20 -12.16
N PRO A 116 6.29 -2.08 -13.05
CA PRO A 116 7.70 -2.17 -12.69
C PRO A 116 8.04 -1.24 -11.51
N SER A 117 8.91 -1.68 -10.60
CA SER A 117 9.17 -1.01 -9.31
C SER A 117 9.54 0.48 -9.44
N GLY A 118 10.34 0.84 -10.43
CA GLY A 118 10.70 2.24 -10.70
C GLY A 118 9.54 3.10 -11.19
N GLN A 119 8.63 2.53 -11.98
CA GLN A 119 7.45 3.23 -12.50
C GLN A 119 6.37 3.37 -11.43
N ALA A 120 6.16 2.31 -10.63
CA ALA A 120 5.28 2.36 -9.45
C ALA A 120 5.72 3.47 -8.48
N SER A 121 7.02 3.59 -8.20
CA SER A 121 7.54 4.65 -7.33
C SER A 121 7.20 6.05 -7.85
N ARG A 122 7.35 6.28 -9.17
CA ARG A 122 7.02 7.57 -9.80
C ARG A 122 5.53 7.87 -9.76
N LEU A 123 4.68 6.87 -10.05
CA LEU A 123 3.22 7.00 -9.95
C LEU A 123 2.82 7.44 -8.55
N LEU A 124 3.30 6.72 -7.52
CA LEU A 124 2.96 7.01 -6.13
C LEU A 124 3.46 8.39 -5.70
N ALA A 125 4.67 8.79 -6.11
CA ALA A 125 5.20 10.13 -5.79
C ALA A 125 4.37 11.25 -6.44
N SER A 126 3.92 11.05 -7.68
CA SER A 126 3.19 12.08 -8.45
C SER A 126 1.84 12.46 -7.85
N GLN A 127 1.22 11.60 -7.03
CA GLN A 127 -0.07 11.92 -6.41
C GLN A 127 0.04 12.99 -5.31
N TRP A 128 1.27 13.28 -4.88
CA TRP A 128 1.63 14.27 -3.86
C TRP A 128 2.25 15.54 -4.47
N GLU A 129 2.08 15.77 -5.77
CA GLU A 129 2.50 17.02 -6.40
C GLU A 129 1.37 18.07 -6.35
N GLY A 130 1.73 19.35 -6.40
CA GLY A 130 0.75 20.45 -6.41
C GLY A 130 -0.01 20.60 -5.08
N ASP A 131 -1.33 20.69 -5.14
CA ASP A 131 -2.20 20.96 -3.98
C ASP A 131 -2.20 19.82 -2.94
N ASN A 132 -1.77 18.61 -3.34
CA ASN A 132 -1.65 17.45 -2.46
C ASN A 132 -0.27 17.35 -1.79
N GLN A 133 0.64 18.30 -2.05
CA GLN A 133 1.98 18.23 -1.50
C GLN A 133 1.96 18.35 0.02
N PRO A 134 2.46 17.33 0.75
CA PRO A 134 2.61 17.42 2.19
C PRO A 134 3.52 18.58 2.53
N ALA A 135 3.25 19.28 3.62
CA ALA A 135 4.07 20.40 4.07
C ALA A 135 5.54 19.95 4.17
N VAL A 136 6.38 20.41 3.24
CA VAL A 136 7.78 20.03 3.20
C VAL A 136 8.44 20.55 4.48
N PRO A 137 9.21 19.74 5.22
CA PRO A 137 10.02 20.25 6.31
C PRO A 137 10.96 21.32 5.75
N GLN A 138 10.85 22.55 6.23
CA GLN A 138 11.77 23.62 5.82
C GLN A 138 13.20 23.20 6.16
N VAL A 139 14.17 23.63 5.36
CA VAL A 139 15.61 23.36 5.61
C VAL A 139 15.91 23.79 7.04
N VAL A 140 16.17 22.79 7.86
CA VAL A 140 16.39 22.92 9.29
C VAL A 140 17.86 23.29 9.46
N SER A 141 18.18 24.43 10.07
CA SER A 141 19.56 24.67 10.50
C SER A 141 19.99 23.56 11.48
N LEU A 142 21.29 23.37 11.74
CA LEU A 142 21.72 22.37 12.72
C LEU A 142 21.10 22.61 14.10
N ASP A 143 20.94 23.88 14.49
CA ASP A 143 20.31 24.29 15.75
C ASP A 143 18.80 23.96 15.76
N ASP A 144 18.11 24.21 14.65
CA ASP A 144 16.70 23.83 14.51
C ASP A 144 16.51 22.30 14.52
N LEU A 145 17.50 21.54 14.02
CA LEU A 145 17.44 20.08 13.95
C LEU A 145 17.61 19.49 15.34
N GLU A 146 18.54 20.04 16.12
CA GLU A 146 18.70 19.69 17.53
C GLU A 146 17.41 19.97 18.31
N ALA A 147 16.75 21.11 18.08
CA ALA A 147 15.47 21.43 18.70
C ALA A 147 14.35 20.44 18.30
N VAL A 148 14.29 20.04 17.03
CA VAL A 148 13.33 19.04 16.54
C VAL A 148 13.60 17.66 17.16
N ILE A 149 14.86 17.21 17.17
CA ILE A 149 15.25 15.92 17.78
C ILE A 149 14.92 15.92 19.26
N LYS A 150 15.27 16.99 19.99
CA LYS A 150 14.97 17.13 21.41
C LYS A 150 13.47 17.05 21.67
N ARG A 151 12.66 17.76 20.89
CA ARG A 151 11.19 17.70 20.97
C ARG A 151 10.66 16.28 20.72
N ILE A 152 11.18 15.57 19.71
CA ILE A 152 10.79 14.19 19.42
C ILE A 152 11.12 13.30 20.62
N VAL A 153 12.33 13.38 21.16
CA VAL A 153 12.76 12.57 22.31
C VAL A 153 11.94 12.87 23.56
N GLU A 154 11.62 14.14 23.84
CA GLU A 154 10.80 14.54 24.99
C GLU A 154 9.34 14.09 24.88
N GLN A 155 8.79 14.05 23.66
CA GLN A 155 7.39 13.69 23.41
C GLN A 155 7.20 12.20 23.12
N TRP A 156 8.26 11.49 22.73
CA TRP A 156 8.16 10.09 22.37
C TRP A 156 7.88 9.24 23.61
N GLN A 157 6.84 8.43 23.49
CA GLN A 157 6.50 7.41 24.47
C GLN A 157 6.47 6.07 23.74
N PRO A 158 7.18 5.03 24.23
CA PRO A 158 7.02 3.71 23.68
C PRO A 158 5.57 3.23 23.88
N PRO A 159 5.01 2.44 22.94
CA PRO A 159 3.69 1.85 23.13
C PRO A 159 3.68 0.96 24.37
N SER A 160 2.58 0.99 25.12
CA SER A 160 2.39 0.06 26.23
C SER A 160 2.09 -1.36 25.74
N ASP A 161 2.27 -2.36 26.60
CA ASP A 161 1.84 -3.73 26.29
C ASP A 161 0.36 -3.79 25.89
N GLN A 162 -0.48 -2.98 26.53
CA GLN A 162 -1.90 -2.90 26.20
C GLN A 162 -2.13 -2.33 24.79
N ASP A 163 -1.35 -1.32 24.37
CA ASP A 163 -1.44 -0.75 23.02
C ASP A 163 -1.00 -1.79 21.98
N VAL A 164 0.08 -2.52 22.25
CA VAL A 164 0.56 -3.60 21.38
C VAL A 164 -0.50 -4.69 21.25
N MET A 165 -1.09 -5.14 22.36
CA MET A 165 -2.10 -6.19 22.34
C MET A 165 -3.39 -5.76 21.64
N THR A 166 -3.84 -4.52 21.88
CA THR A 166 -4.96 -3.92 21.14
C THR A 166 -4.66 -3.91 19.64
N ARG A 167 -3.46 -3.45 19.26
CA ARG A 167 -3.05 -3.38 17.85
C ARG A 167 -3.04 -4.75 17.19
N MET A 168 -2.45 -5.75 17.83
CA MET A 168 -2.44 -7.13 17.33
C MET A 168 -3.86 -7.69 17.18
N SER A 169 -4.77 -7.36 18.10
CA SER A 169 -6.17 -7.79 18.00
C SER A 169 -6.87 -7.16 16.80
N GLU A 170 -6.71 -5.85 16.61
CA GLU A 170 -7.29 -5.13 15.46
C GLU A 170 -6.75 -5.65 14.13
N ASP A 171 -5.44 -5.92 14.04
CA ASP A 171 -4.81 -6.43 12.83
C ASP A 171 -5.35 -7.85 12.50
N ARG A 172 -5.54 -8.72 13.51
CA ARG A 172 -6.21 -10.02 13.31
C ARG A 172 -7.64 -9.86 12.80
N VAL A 173 -8.42 -8.94 13.37
CA VAL A 173 -9.80 -8.69 12.95
C VAL A 173 -9.84 -8.18 11.51
N ALA A 174 -8.93 -7.29 11.12
CA ALA A 174 -8.83 -6.77 9.76
C ALA A 174 -8.51 -7.87 8.74
N VAL A 175 -7.56 -8.76 9.07
CA VAL A 175 -7.23 -9.91 8.20
C VAL A 175 -8.41 -10.88 8.09
N GLN A 176 -9.12 -11.16 9.18
CA GLN A 176 -10.31 -12.01 9.14
C GLN A 176 -11.42 -11.41 8.29
N ALA A 177 -11.65 -10.09 8.40
CA ALA A 177 -12.63 -9.38 7.56
C ALA A 177 -12.24 -9.45 6.07
N LEU A 178 -10.94 -9.32 5.76
CA LEU A 178 -10.42 -9.49 4.40
C LEU A 178 -10.68 -10.88 3.85
N CYS A 179 -10.33 -11.92 4.59
CA CYS A 179 -10.58 -13.30 4.18
C CYS A 179 -12.07 -13.55 3.96
N ALA A 180 -12.93 -13.12 4.89
CA ALA A 180 -14.37 -13.31 4.78
C ALA A 180 -14.96 -12.63 3.52
N TRP A 181 -14.50 -11.42 3.20
CA TRP A 181 -14.92 -10.71 2.00
C TRP A 181 -14.41 -11.40 0.72
N LEU A 182 -13.15 -11.83 0.71
CA LEU A 182 -12.56 -12.55 -0.41
C LEU A 182 -13.32 -13.86 -0.67
N ASP A 183 -13.68 -14.59 0.38
CA ASP A 183 -14.47 -15.82 0.28
C ASP A 183 -15.92 -15.56 -0.19
N SER A 184 -16.56 -14.47 0.25
CA SER A 184 -17.95 -14.16 -0.11
C SER A 184 -18.09 -13.62 -1.54
N SER A 185 -17.12 -12.84 -2.01
CA SER A 185 -17.09 -12.25 -3.36
C SER A 185 -17.17 -13.29 -4.49
N ILE A 186 -16.90 -14.56 -4.16
CA ILE A 186 -16.95 -15.75 -5.01
C ILE A 186 -18.40 -16.19 -5.28
N THR A 187 -19.33 -15.90 -4.37
CA THR A 187 -20.70 -16.41 -4.43
C THR A 187 -21.58 -15.60 -5.39
N GLU A 188 -21.21 -14.34 -5.66
CA GLU A 188 -21.99 -13.42 -6.51
C GLU A 188 -21.60 -13.48 -8.00
N THR A 189 -20.53 -14.19 -8.37
CA THR A 189 -20.06 -14.31 -9.77
C THR A 189 -20.55 -15.57 -10.49
N LYS A 190 -21.54 -16.28 -9.94
CA LYS A 190 -22.23 -17.42 -10.58
C LYS A 190 -23.64 -17.04 -11.02
#